data_AF-W1XXN7-F1
#
_entry.id   AF-W1XXN7-F1
#
_cell.length_a   1.000
_cell.length_b   1.000
_cell.length_c   1.000
_cell.angle_alpha   90.00
_cell.angle_beta   90.00
_cell.angle_gamma   90.00
#
_symmetry.space_group_name_H-M   'P 1'
#
loop_
_entity.id
_entity.type
_entity.pdbx_description
1 polymer ?
#
loop_
_entity_poly.entity_id
_entity_poly.type
_entity_poly.pdbx_seq_one_letter_code
_entity_poly.pdbx_strand_id
1 'polypeptide(L)' 'QIEHWLRRIIHSALQNNSDVKTYSEGEEPFRRVVIELNRNI' A
#
# COMPACT_ATOMS: atom_id res chain seq x y z
N GLN A 1 -13.31 1.97 11.56
CA GLN A 1 -13.30 0.49 11.44
C GLN A 1 -13.26 0.00 9.98
N ILE A 2 -13.82 0.76 9.01
CA ILE A 2 -13.78 0.45 7.56
C ILE A 2 -12.36 0.58 6.97
N GLU A 3 -11.51 1.44 7.53
CA GLU A 3 -10.12 1.64 7.10
C GLU A 3 -9.21 0.39 7.09
N HIS A 4 -9.56 -0.67 7.82
CA HIS A 4 -8.70 -1.84 7.98
C HIS A 4 -8.84 -2.90 6.88
N TRP A 5 -9.98 -3.01 6.18
CA TRP A 5 -10.20 -4.12 5.25
C TRP A 5 -9.51 -3.88 3.90
N LEU A 6 -9.62 -2.66 3.35
CA LEU A 6 -9.07 -2.31 2.05
C LEU A 6 -7.54 -2.38 2.04
N ARG A 7 -6.92 -1.90 3.13
CA ARG A 7 -5.47 -2.00 3.35
C ARG A 7 -4.99 -3.46 3.35
N ARG A 8 -5.75 -4.38 3.95
CA ARG A 8 -5.40 -5.81 3.95
C ARG A 8 -5.45 -6.42 2.56
N ILE A 9 -6.43 -6.04 1.73
CA ILE A 9 -6.54 -6.55 0.35
C ILE A 9 -5.35 -6.09 -0.49
N ILE A 10 -5.00 -4.80 -0.46
CA ILE A 10 -3.89 -4.26 -1.26
C ILE A 10 -2.56 -4.88 -0.83
N HIS A 11 -2.31 -4.99 0.48
CA HIS A 11 -1.09 -5.63 0.97
C HIS A 11 -1.06 -7.12 0.62
N SER A 12 -2.18 -7.85 0.73
CA SER A 12 -2.24 -9.27 0.38
C SER A 12 -2.04 -9.51 -1.13
N ALA A 13 -2.54 -8.62 -1.98
CA ALA A 13 -2.40 -8.74 -3.44
C ALA A 13 -0.95 -8.45 -3.90
N LEU A 14 -0.23 -7.58 -3.20
CA LEU A 14 1.11 -7.13 -3.58
C LEU A 14 2.24 -7.76 -2.76
N GLN A 15 1.92 -8.65 -1.80
CA GLN A 15 2.88 -9.25 -0.88
C GLN A 15 4.04 -9.99 -1.57
N ASN A 16 3.81 -10.59 -2.74
CA ASN A 16 4.80 -11.36 -3.49
C ASN A 16 5.40 -10.62 -4.69
N ASN A 17 5.13 -9.32 -4.83
CA ASN A 17 5.68 -8.53 -5.93
C ASN A 17 6.91 -7.75 -5.43
N SER A 18 8.11 -8.26 -5.77
CA SER A 18 9.39 -7.64 -5.39
C SER A 18 9.69 -6.32 -6.12
N ASP A 19 8.98 -6.04 -7.20
CA ASP A 19 9.22 -4.88 -8.05
C ASP A 19 8.49 -3.63 -7.53
N VAL A 20 7.68 -3.77 -6.49
CA VAL A 20 6.90 -2.68 -5.91
C VAL A 20 6.96 -2.69 -4.38
N LYS A 21 6.87 -1.51 -3.79
CA LYS A 21 6.64 -1.33 -2.35
C LYS A 21 5.34 -0.58 -2.13
N THR A 22 4.65 -0.88 -1.03
CA THR A 22 3.42 -0.19 -0.64
C THR A 22 3.48 0.33 0.78
N TYR A 23 2.95 1.53 0.99
CA TYR A 23 2.84 2.14 2.31
C TYR A 23 1.62 3.08 2.37
N SER A 24 1.20 3.42 3.58
CA SER A 24 0.13 4.41 3.79
C SER A 24 0.75 5.77 4.10
N GLU A 25 0.25 6.82 3.48
CA GLU A 25 0.70 8.20 3.67
C GLU A 25 -0.50 9.11 3.98
N GLY A 26 -0.28 10.09 4.85
CA GLY A 26 -1.30 11.06 5.27
C GLY A 26 -2.10 10.64 6.51
N GLU A 27 -2.92 11.56 7.00
CA GLU A 27 -3.82 11.38 8.14
C GLU A 27 -5.28 11.37 7.69
N GLU A 28 -6.15 10.73 8.48
CA GLU A 28 -7.59 10.69 8.24
C GLU A 28 -8.17 12.11 8.11
N PRO A 29 -9.05 12.39 7.13
CA PRO A 29 -9.67 11.50 6.14
C PRO A 29 -8.91 11.35 4.82
N PHE A 30 -7.71 11.92 4.72
CA PHE A 30 -6.94 12.00 3.47
C PHE A 30 -5.84 10.95 3.37
N ARG A 31 -5.85 9.97 4.27
CA ARG A 31 -4.88 8.88 4.24
C ARG A 31 -5.07 8.05 2.98
N ARG A 32 -3.98 7.83 2.25
CA ARG A 32 -3.97 7.08 0.99
C ARG A 32 -2.92 5.98 1.01
N VAL A 33 -3.11 4.97 0.17
CA VAL A 33 -2.10 3.94 -0.08
C VAL A 33 -1.26 4.37 -1.28
N VAL A 34 0.05 4.45 -1.08
CA VAL A 34 1.04 4.77 -2.12
C VAL A 34 1.69 3.47 -2.57
N ILE A 35 1.84 3.33 -3.88
CA ILE A 35 2.51 2.21 -4.54
C ILE A 35 3.67 2.79 -5.33
N GLU A 36 4.89 2.39 -5.00
CA GLU A 36 6.11 2.83 -5.68
C GLU A 36 6.82 1.63 -6.30
N LEU A 37 7.43 1.83 -7.47
CA LEU A 37 8.31 0.84 -8.08
C LEU A 37 9.64 0.78 -7.32
N ASN A 38 10.10 -0.42 -6.98
CA ASN A 38 11.46 -0.64 -6.51
C ASN A 38 12.40 -0.44 -7.68
N ARG A 39 12.93 0.78 -7.82
CA ARG A 39 14.04 1.07 -8.73
C ARG A 39 15.33 0.45 -8.17
N ASN A 40 15.46 -0.87 -8.33
CA ASN A 40 16.79 -1.47 -8.48
C ASN A 40 17.16 -1.33 -9.96
N ILE A 41 17.66 -0.14 -10.31
CA ILE A 41 18.51 0.08 -11.49
C ILE A 41 19.84 0.55 -10.93
#